data_AF-A0A3B0VHR6-F1
#
_entry.id   AF-A0A3B0VHR6-F1
#
_cell.length_a   1.000
_cell.length_b   1.000
_cell.length_c   1.000
_cell.angle_alpha   90.00
_cell.angle_beta   90.00
_cell.angle_gamma   90.00
#
_symmetry.space_group_name_H-M   'P 1'
#
loop_
_entity.id
_entity.type
_entity.pdbx_description
1 polymer ?
#
loop_
_entity_poly.entity_id
_entity_poly.type
_entity_poly.pdbx_seq_one_letter_code
_entity_poly.pdbx_strand_id
1 'polypeptide(L)'
;GEKSLAPAAVISGIAYYTTYTPFISAGGSTDPCVVGNRGTATIYAVKYLTAAAAYNWDLSNDTTDEVLDVTDRSTVAGAGIPSGLVISISAGGISAIVGTGGALVTPDIVDTGSTIPTYWREVW
;
A
#
# COMPACT_ATOMS: atom_id res chain seq x y z
N GLY A 1 8.56 15.02 -7.72
CA GLY A 1 7.30 14.34 -8.07
C GLY A 1 7.30 12.97 -7.44
N GLU A 2 6.12 12.46 -7.11
CA GLU A 2 5.90 11.11 -6.59
C GLU A 2 6.39 10.03 -7.57
N LYS A 3 6.96 8.94 -7.06
CA LYS A 3 7.45 7.81 -7.88
C LYS A 3 7.18 6.47 -7.20
N SER A 4 6.84 5.45 -7.98
CA SER A 4 6.86 4.07 -7.51
C SER A 4 8.27 3.50 -7.67
N LEU A 5 8.83 3.00 -6.56
CA LEU A 5 10.21 2.50 -6.48
C LEU A 5 10.27 1.00 -6.16
N ALA A 6 9.12 0.36 -5.99
CA ALA A 6 8.98 -1.06 -5.69
C ALA A 6 7.97 -1.72 -6.63
N PRO A 7 8.06 -3.04 -6.86
CA PRO A 7 7.09 -3.76 -7.68
C PRO A 7 5.67 -3.66 -7.13
N ALA A 8 4.70 -3.52 -8.03
CA ALA A 8 3.29 -3.66 -7.71
C ALA A 8 2.92 -5.14 -7.53
N ALA A 9 1.92 -5.40 -6.69
CA ALA A 9 1.34 -6.74 -6.50
C ALA A 9 -0.17 -6.68 -6.71
N VAL A 10 -0.73 -7.72 -7.32
CA VAL A 10 -2.19 -7.86 -7.48
C VAL A 10 -2.64 -9.06 -6.68
N ILE A 11 -3.58 -8.85 -5.77
CA ILE A 11 -4.21 -9.92 -4.99
C ILE A 11 -5.68 -9.58 -4.74
N SER A 12 -6.55 -10.58 -4.76
CA SER A 12 -8.00 -10.44 -4.52
C SER A 12 -8.68 -9.39 -5.43
N GLY A 13 -8.18 -9.22 -6.66
CA GLY A 13 -8.72 -8.21 -7.61
C GLY A 13 -8.33 -6.76 -7.29
N ILE A 14 -7.36 -6.55 -6.40
CA ILE A 14 -6.86 -5.23 -6.04
C ILE A 14 -5.38 -5.15 -6.40
N ALA A 15 -5.01 -4.09 -7.12
CA ALA A 15 -3.63 -3.74 -7.40
C ALA A 15 -3.10 -2.85 -6.28
N TYR A 16 -2.07 -3.33 -5.61
CA TYR A 16 -1.36 -2.62 -4.57
C TYR A 16 0.01 -2.21 -5.08
N TYR A 17 0.38 -0.97 -4.78
CA TYR A 17 1.72 -0.46 -5.03
C TYR A 17 2.03 0.62 -4.03
N THR A 18 3.32 0.89 -3.87
CA THR A 18 3.81 1.91 -2.97
C THR A 18 4.52 2.99 -3.76
N THR A 19 4.43 4.20 -3.26
CA THR A 19 5.08 5.37 -3.84
C THR A 19 5.84 6.15 -2.79
N TYR A 20 6.84 6.86 -3.29
CA TYR A 20 7.65 7.78 -2.52
C TYR A 20 7.47 9.19 -3.07
N THR A 21 7.10 10.11 -2.19
CA THR A 21 7.12 11.55 -2.48
C THR A 21 8.24 12.22 -1.70
N PRO A 22 9.29 12.75 -2.37
CA PRO A 22 10.31 13.54 -1.71
C PRO A 22 9.68 14.74 -1.00
N PHE A 23 10.09 15.01 0.24
CA PHE A 23 9.62 16.20 0.93
C PHE A 23 10.37 17.43 0.42
N ILE A 24 9.59 18.47 0.15
CA ILE A 24 10.03 19.75 -0.37
C ILE A 24 9.65 20.78 0.69
N SER A 25 10.63 21.43 1.30
CA SER A 25 10.36 22.42 2.34
C SER A 25 9.56 23.61 1.77
N ALA A 26 8.65 24.16 2.57
CA ALA A 26 7.91 25.38 2.24
C ALA A 26 8.91 26.55 2.14
N GLY A 27 9.39 26.82 0.93
CA GLY A 27 10.52 27.71 0.67
C GLY A 27 11.44 27.23 -0.45
N GLY A 28 11.24 26.01 -0.96
CA GLY A 28 11.98 25.49 -2.12
C GLY A 28 13.41 25.04 -1.82
N SER A 29 13.83 25.02 -0.54
CA SER A 29 15.09 24.40 -0.17
C SER A 29 14.97 22.88 -0.29
N THR A 30 15.57 22.35 -1.35
CA THR A 30 15.70 20.94 -1.67
C THR A 30 16.94 20.31 -1.03
N ASP A 31 17.56 20.98 -0.05
CA ASP A 31 18.82 20.51 0.54
C ASP A 31 18.64 19.07 1.09
N PRO A 32 19.23 18.07 0.42
CA PRO A 32 19.10 16.68 0.81
C PRO A 32 19.86 16.37 2.10
N CYS A 33 20.66 17.31 2.61
CA CYS A 33 21.46 17.18 3.82
C CYS A 33 20.69 17.57 5.09
N VAL A 34 19.45 18.08 4.98
CA VAL A 34 18.59 18.35 6.14
C VAL A 34 18.18 17.02 6.76
N VAL A 35 18.77 16.73 7.92
CA VAL A 35 18.51 15.52 8.70
C VAL A 35 17.03 15.48 9.11
N GLY A 36 16.39 14.31 8.95
CA GLY A 36 14.97 14.11 9.24
C GLY A 36 14.03 14.31 8.05
N ASN A 37 14.53 14.78 6.90
CA ASN A 37 13.75 14.91 5.67
C ASN A 37 13.56 13.55 4.97
N ARG A 38 12.64 12.73 5.47
CA ARG A 38 12.45 11.35 4.98
C ARG A 38 11.48 11.24 3.81
N GLY A 39 10.74 12.29 3.45
CA GLY A 39 9.65 12.20 2.46
C GLY A 39 8.48 11.31 2.93
N THR A 40 7.47 11.18 2.08
CA THR A 40 6.22 10.47 2.39
C THR A 40 6.16 9.15 1.66
N ALA A 41 5.85 8.08 2.39
CA ALA A 41 5.51 6.77 1.86
C ALA A 41 3.99 6.64 1.78
N THR A 42 3.48 6.32 0.59
CA THR A 42 2.06 6.15 0.34
C THR A 42 1.80 4.74 -0.17
N ILE A 43 0.72 4.11 0.31
CA ILE A 43 0.20 2.85 -0.24
C ILE A 43 -1.01 3.20 -1.09
N TYR A 44 -1.06 2.62 -2.29
CA TYR A 44 -2.22 2.65 -3.16
C TYR A 44 -2.89 1.28 -3.18
N ALA A 45 -4.22 1.29 -3.21
CA ALA A 45 -5.04 0.11 -3.41
C ALA A 45 -6.20 0.45 -4.35
N VAL A 46 -6.14 -0.09 -5.56
CA VAL A 46 -7.14 0.19 -6.60
C VAL A 46 -7.62 -1.09 -7.25
N LYS A 47 -8.88 -1.11 -7.70
CA LYS A 47 -9.44 -2.22 -8.47
C LYS A 47 -8.63 -2.38 -9.77
N TYR A 48 -8.07 -3.56 -10.01
CA TYR A 48 -7.09 -3.76 -11.09
C TYR A 48 -7.62 -3.47 -12.50
N LEU A 49 -8.94 -3.57 -12.71
CA LEU A 49 -9.59 -3.33 -14.00
C LEU A 49 -10.01 -1.86 -14.21
N THR A 50 -10.36 -1.15 -13.14
CA THR A 50 -11.03 0.16 -13.25
C THR A 50 -10.23 1.29 -12.63
N ALA A 51 -9.17 0.99 -11.89
CA ALA A 51 -8.43 1.93 -11.06
C ALA A 51 -9.30 2.70 -10.05
N ALA A 52 -10.53 2.23 -9.76
CA ALA A 52 -11.37 2.78 -8.71
C ALA A 52 -10.81 2.43 -7.34
N ALA A 53 -11.13 3.22 -6.31
CA ALA A 53 -10.72 2.91 -4.94
C ALA A 53 -11.22 1.53 -4.50
N ALA A 54 -10.36 0.82 -3.79
CA ALA A 54 -10.67 -0.49 -3.22
C ALA A 54 -11.21 -0.40 -1.79
N TYR A 55 -10.86 0.67 -1.07
CA TYR A 55 -11.18 0.91 0.33
C TYR A 55 -11.66 2.34 0.50
N ASN A 56 -12.47 2.60 1.52
CA ASN A 56 -12.84 3.92 1.96
C ASN A 56 -11.80 4.41 2.98
N TRP A 57 -10.82 5.17 2.50
CA TRP A 57 -9.73 5.69 3.32
C TRP A 57 -9.87 7.18 3.61
N ASP A 58 -10.59 7.92 2.77
CA ASP A 58 -10.85 9.35 2.95
C ASP A 58 -12.24 9.58 3.54
N LEU A 59 -12.36 9.45 4.86
CA LEU A 59 -13.63 9.69 5.55
C LEU A 59 -14.13 11.15 5.48
N SER A 60 -13.38 12.07 4.86
CA SER A 60 -13.79 13.48 4.74
C SER A 60 -14.79 13.73 3.61
N ASN A 61 -14.91 12.82 2.65
CA ASN A 61 -15.91 12.88 1.58
C ASN A 61 -17.25 12.23 1.99
N ASP A 62 -17.26 11.45 3.07
CA ASP A 62 -18.42 10.75 3.62
C ASP A 62 -19.33 11.65 4.45
N THR A 63 -20.18 12.44 3.79
CA THR A 63 -21.10 13.34 4.51
C THR A 63 -22.33 12.61 5.09
N THR A 64 -22.93 11.69 4.34
CA THR A 64 -24.14 10.95 4.74
C THR A 64 -24.01 9.46 4.44
N ASP A 65 -23.42 9.13 3.30
CA ASP A 65 -23.13 7.78 2.85
C ASP A 65 -21.64 7.65 2.53
N GLU A 66 -21.15 6.40 2.47
CA GLU A 66 -19.81 6.07 2.00
C GLU A 66 -19.65 6.44 0.51
N VAL A 67 -18.61 7.23 0.20
CA VAL A 67 -18.27 7.66 -1.15
C VAL A 67 -16.88 7.18 -1.51
N LEU A 68 -16.78 6.19 -2.40
CA LEU A 68 -15.49 5.75 -2.95
C LEU A 68 -15.09 6.61 -4.15
N ASP A 69 -14.13 7.50 -3.99
CA ASP A 69 -13.64 8.36 -5.07
C ASP A 69 -12.13 8.23 -5.38
N VAL A 70 -11.53 9.29 -5.90
CA VAL A 70 -10.10 9.35 -6.24
C VAL A 70 -9.20 9.54 -5.01
N THR A 71 -9.69 10.18 -3.95
CA THR A 71 -8.93 10.44 -2.72
C THR A 71 -8.74 9.17 -1.89
N ASP A 72 -9.71 8.25 -1.98
CA ASP A 72 -9.69 6.92 -1.35
C ASP A 72 -8.69 5.91 -1.93
N ARG A 73 -8.08 6.23 -3.08
CA ARG A 73 -7.18 5.29 -3.77
C ARG A 73 -5.88 5.05 -3.02
N SER A 74 -5.56 5.89 -2.04
CA SER A 74 -4.29 5.91 -1.35
C SER A 74 -4.38 6.32 0.11
N THR A 75 -3.48 5.80 0.93
CA THR A 75 -3.31 6.24 2.31
C THR A 75 -1.82 6.38 2.64
N VAL A 76 -1.50 7.30 3.56
CA VAL A 76 -0.12 7.52 4.01
C VAL A 76 0.29 6.37 4.93
N ALA A 77 1.30 5.63 4.49
CA ALA A 77 1.85 4.49 5.24
C ALA A 77 2.98 4.89 6.18
N GLY A 78 3.64 6.02 5.92
CA GLY A 78 4.70 6.52 6.79
C GLY A 78 5.66 7.44 6.06
N ALA A 79 6.93 7.37 6.45
CA ALA A 79 8.00 8.18 5.86
C ALA A 79 9.07 7.30 5.21
N GLY A 80 9.92 7.89 4.37
CA GLY A 80 10.99 7.15 3.68
C GLY A 80 10.52 6.44 2.42
N ILE A 81 11.43 5.69 1.80
CA ILE A 81 11.12 4.88 0.61
C ILE A 81 10.45 3.57 1.08
N PRO A 82 9.19 3.32 0.71
CA PRO A 82 8.51 2.08 1.09
C PRO A 82 9.02 0.88 0.29
N SER A 83 8.94 -0.31 0.88
CA SER A 83 9.10 -1.57 0.15
C SER A 83 7.88 -1.86 -0.73
N GLY A 84 8.00 -2.89 -1.56
CA GLY A 84 6.83 -3.51 -2.18
C GLY A 84 6.00 -4.26 -1.13
N LEU A 85 4.79 -4.68 -1.52
CA LEU A 85 3.98 -5.55 -0.68
C LEU A 85 4.65 -6.92 -0.55
N VAL A 86 4.78 -7.39 0.70
CA VAL A 86 5.08 -8.80 1.00
C VAL A 86 3.78 -9.45 1.42
N ILE A 87 3.26 -10.34 0.57
CA ILE A 87 2.01 -11.05 0.83
C ILE A 87 2.31 -12.31 1.64
N SER A 88 1.58 -12.51 2.73
CA SER A 88 1.60 -13.71 3.56
C SER A 88 0.26 -14.43 3.45
N ILE A 89 0.32 -15.70 3.05
CA ILE A 89 -0.85 -16.55 2.91
C ILE A 89 -0.72 -17.69 3.92
N SER A 90 -1.68 -17.79 4.83
CA SER A 90 -1.67 -18.79 5.91
C SER A 90 -3.05 -19.38 6.13
N ALA A 91 -3.15 -20.40 6.99
CA ALA A 91 -4.44 -20.94 7.41
C ALA A 91 -5.35 -19.90 8.11
N GLY A 92 -4.76 -18.82 8.66
CA GLY A 92 -5.50 -17.72 9.27
C GLY A 92 -5.94 -16.63 8.27
N GLY A 93 -5.72 -16.84 6.97
CA GLY A 93 -6.10 -15.91 5.92
C GLY A 93 -4.92 -15.27 5.20
N ILE A 94 -5.24 -14.28 4.37
CA ILE A 94 -4.30 -13.50 3.56
C ILE A 94 -4.02 -12.19 4.28
N SER A 95 -2.74 -11.87 4.47
CA SER A 95 -2.28 -10.58 4.97
C SER A 95 -1.12 -10.06 4.13
N ALA A 96 -0.76 -8.79 4.33
CA ALA A 96 0.41 -8.22 3.70
C ALA A 96 1.16 -7.31 4.66
N ILE A 97 2.44 -7.08 4.34
CA ILE A 97 3.32 -6.20 5.10
C ILE A 97 4.07 -5.29 4.12
N VAL A 98 4.19 -4.02 4.47
CA VAL A 98 5.00 -3.01 3.79
C VAL A 98 6.00 -2.43 4.79
N GLY A 99 7.28 -2.45 4.45
CA GLY A 99 8.30 -1.76 5.20
C GLY A 99 8.30 -0.27 4.87
N THR A 100 8.22 0.58 5.88
CA THR A 100 8.42 2.03 5.76
C THR A 100 9.58 2.46 6.67
N GLY A 101 9.93 3.74 6.66
CA GLY A 101 11.06 4.28 7.40
C GLY A 101 10.94 4.11 8.91
N GLY A 102 11.40 2.96 9.42
CA GLY A 102 11.45 2.63 10.85
C GLY A 102 10.24 1.86 11.38
N ALA A 103 9.31 1.42 10.51
CA ALA A 103 8.13 0.66 10.92
C ALA A 103 7.72 -0.37 9.85
N LEU A 104 6.93 -1.35 10.28
CA LEU A 104 6.17 -2.23 9.40
C LEU A 104 4.72 -1.81 9.42
N VAL A 105 4.11 -1.75 8.25
CA VAL A 105 2.70 -1.37 8.06
C VAL A 105 1.97 -2.57 7.47
N THR A 106 0.81 -2.89 8.04
CA THR A 106 -0.08 -3.93 7.52
C THR A 106 -1.23 -3.26 6.77
N PRO A 107 -1.19 -3.20 5.42
CA PRO A 107 -2.31 -2.66 4.64
C PRO A 107 -3.55 -3.55 4.75
N ASP A 108 -4.71 -2.95 4.48
CA ASP A 108 -5.96 -3.69 4.33
C ASP A 108 -5.85 -4.68 3.17
N ILE A 109 -6.31 -5.91 3.40
CA ILE A 109 -6.34 -6.99 2.41
C ILE A 109 -7.70 -7.68 2.48
N VAL A 110 -8.35 -7.82 1.32
CA VAL A 110 -9.55 -8.65 1.21
C VAL A 110 -9.12 -10.12 1.19
N ASP A 111 -9.50 -10.87 2.21
CA ASP A 111 -9.40 -12.32 2.20
C ASP A 111 -10.56 -12.90 1.37
N THR A 112 -10.23 -13.61 0.29
CA THR A 112 -11.22 -14.27 -0.57
C THR A 112 -11.66 -15.62 -0.02
N GLY A 113 -11.09 -16.07 1.11
CA GLY A 113 -11.42 -17.32 1.80
C GLY A 113 -11.01 -18.58 1.05
N SER A 114 -10.45 -18.45 -0.16
CA SER A 114 -10.04 -19.56 -1.01
C SER A 114 -8.53 -19.62 -1.08
N THR A 115 -7.94 -20.35 -0.14
CA THR A 115 -6.53 -20.75 -0.21
C THR A 115 -6.48 -22.27 -0.29
N ILE A 116 -6.02 -22.82 -1.42
CA ILE A 116 -5.80 -24.26 -1.56
C ILE A 116 -4.31 -24.53 -1.29
N PRO A 117 -3.94 -25.00 -0.08
CA PRO A 117 -2.56 -25.31 0.20
C PRO A 117 -2.10 -26.49 -0.67
N THR A 118 -1.04 -26.27 -1.44
CA THR A 118 -0.36 -27.33 -2.18
C THR A 118 0.90 -27.71 -1.42
N TYR A 119 1.17 -29.01 -1.34
CA TYR A 119 2.37 -29.54 -0.69
C TYR A 119 3.02 -30.58 -1.58
N TRP A 120 4.34 -30.67 -1.50
CA TRP A 120 5.07 -31.78 -2.08
C TRP A 120 4.91 -33.00 -1.18
N ARG A 121 4.64 -34.16 -1.79
CA ARG A 121 4.66 -35.45 -1.10
C ARG A 121 5.77 -36.29 -1.71
N GLU A 122 6.71 -36.73 -0.90
CA GLU A 122 7.61 -37.80 -1.31
C GLU A 122 6.81 -39.10 -1.44
N VAL A 123 6.97 -39.76 -2.58
CA VAL A 123 6.37 -41.05 -2.88
C VAL A 123 7.54 -42.02 -2.99
N TRP A 124 7.57 -43.01 -2.09
CA TRP A 124 8.52 -44.13 -2.10
C TRP A 124 7.88 -45.32 -2.81
#